data_AF-A0A6I4MFS6-F1
#
_entry.id   AF-A0A6I4MFS6-F1
#
_cell.length_a   1.000
_cell.length_b   1.000
_cell.length_c   1.000
_cell.angle_alpha   90.00
_cell.angle_beta   90.00
_cell.angle_gamma   90.00
#
_symmetry.space_group_name_H-M   'P 1'
#
loop_
_entity.id
_entity.type
_entity.pdbx_description
1 polymer ?
#
loop_
_entity_poly.entity_id
_entity_poly.type
_entity_poly.pdbx_seq_one_letter_code
_entity_poly.pdbx_strand_id
1 'polypeptide(L)'
;MTPDARARLEALGTVLRAHGLSAWFTPDGLHVENPYVDGCCTVHPCTVVTVEPRAEDAGRPWFWTSWRHPVAEADRVADAVLALKGLLDGTPGTAL
;
A
#
# COMPACT_ATOMS: atom_id res chain seq x y z
N MET A 1 -13.55 -4.09 -7.75
CA MET A 1 -13.32 -3.13 -6.65
C MET A 1 -14.62 -2.37 -6.37
N THR A 2 -15.03 -2.26 -5.10
CA THR A 2 -16.22 -1.46 -4.72
C THR A 2 -15.91 0.04 -4.76
N PRO A 3 -16.92 0.93 -4.87
CA PRO A 3 -16.70 2.38 -4.83
C PRO A 3 -15.98 2.85 -3.55
N ASP A 4 -16.35 2.29 -2.39
CA ASP A 4 -15.73 2.63 -1.11
C ASP A 4 -14.26 2.20 -1.02
N ALA A 5 -13.92 1.03 -1.56
CA ALA A 5 -12.53 0.57 -1.64
C ALA A 5 -11.71 1.51 -2.54
N ARG A 6 -12.28 1.92 -3.67
CA ARG A 6 -11.62 2.85 -4.60
C ARG A 6 -11.34 4.20 -3.93
N ALA A 7 -12.33 4.79 -3.26
CA ALA A 7 -12.17 6.08 -2.57
C ALA A 7 -11.05 6.05 -1.52
N ARG A 8 -10.95 4.95 -0.76
CA ARG A 8 -9.86 4.76 0.22
C ARG A 8 -8.49 4.64 -0.43
N LEU A 9 -8.38 3.92 -1.54
CA LEU A 9 -7.14 3.86 -2.32
C LEU A 9 -6.78 5.21 -2.97
N GLU A 10 -7.76 5.99 -3.41
CA GLU A 10 -7.54 7.35 -3.92
C GLU A 10 -6.99 8.29 -2.83
N ALA A 11 -7.54 8.20 -1.62
CA ALA A 11 -7.04 8.94 -0.46
C ALA A 11 -5.61 8.53 -0.11
N LEU A 12 -5.35 7.23 0.00
CA LEU A 12 -4.02 6.69 0.27
C LEU A 12 -3.02 7.13 -0.81
N GLY A 13 -3.35 6.96 -2.08
CA GLY A 13 -2.49 7.33 -3.20
C GLY A 13 -2.16 8.83 -3.25
N THR A 14 -3.07 9.69 -2.79
CA THR A 14 -2.79 11.14 -2.66
C THR A 14 -1.74 11.42 -1.60
N VAL A 15 -1.84 10.79 -0.44
CA VAL A 15 -0.89 10.99 0.65
C VAL A 15 0.47 10.36 0.32
N LEU A 16 0.50 9.15 -0.27
CA LEU A 16 1.74 8.51 -0.71
C LEU A 16 2.55 9.41 -1.67
N ARG A 17 1.87 10.01 -2.66
CA ARG A 17 2.48 10.96 -3.60
C ARG A 17 3.03 12.21 -2.91
N ALA A 18 2.32 12.74 -1.92
CA ALA A 18 2.82 13.86 -1.12
C ALA A 18 4.06 13.49 -0.29
N HIS A 19 4.27 12.21 0.01
CA HIS A 19 5.43 11.68 0.72
C HIS A 19 6.55 11.12 -0.19
N GLY A 20 6.49 11.39 -1.50
CA GLY A 20 7.53 11.04 -2.47
C GLY A 20 7.43 9.64 -3.07
N LEU A 21 6.39 8.87 -2.75
CA LEU A 21 6.14 7.59 -3.42
C LEU A 21 5.38 7.83 -4.73
N SER A 22 5.66 7.03 -5.75
CA SER A 22 4.84 7.00 -6.96
C SER A 22 3.62 6.11 -6.70
N ALA A 23 2.42 6.58 -7.03
CA ALA A 23 1.19 5.79 -6.86
C ALA A 23 0.20 6.01 -8.00
N TRP A 24 -0.28 4.93 -8.62
CA TRP A 24 -1.24 4.95 -9.72
C TRP A 24 -2.15 3.71 -9.72
N PHE A 25 -3.34 3.84 -10.30
CA PHE A 25 -4.25 2.70 -10.41
C PHE A 25 -3.86 1.74 -11.52
N THR A 26 -4.03 0.46 -11.24
CA THR A 26 -4.03 -0.65 -12.18
C THR A 26 -5.37 -1.41 -12.07
N PRO A 27 -5.66 -2.36 -12.96
CA PRO A 27 -6.83 -3.23 -12.79
C PRO A 27 -6.84 -4.01 -11.46
N ASP A 28 -5.67 -4.27 -10.88
CA ASP A 28 -5.50 -5.08 -9.67
C ASP A 28 -5.58 -4.26 -8.37
N GLY A 29 -5.43 -2.94 -8.43
CA GLY A 29 -5.45 -2.08 -7.25
C GLY A 29 -4.66 -0.79 -7.42
N LEU A 30 -4.14 -0.24 -6.32
CA LEU A 30 -3.24 0.91 -6.35
C LEU A 30 -1.80 0.41 -6.39
N HIS A 31 -1.11 0.55 -7.52
CA HIS A 31 0.32 0.31 -7.58
C HIS A 31 1.07 1.41 -6.84
N VAL A 32 2.02 1.03 -6.00
CA VAL A 32 2.86 1.92 -5.19
C VAL A 32 4.31 1.53 -5.38
N GLU A 33 5.15 2.51 -5.68
CA GLU A 33 6.57 2.33 -5.96
C GLU A 33 7.41 3.41 -5.25
N ASN A 34 8.58 3.03 -4.76
CA ASN A 34 9.58 3.97 -4.26
C ASN A 34 10.66 4.25 -5.32
N PRO A 35 10.56 5.35 -6.10
CA PRO A 35 11.47 5.62 -7.21
C PRO A 35 12.89 6.04 -6.77
N TYR A 36 13.11 6.21 -5.47
CA TYR A 36 14.38 6.69 -4.92
C TYR A 36 15.29 5.57 -4.41
N VAL A 37 14.86 4.32 -4.54
CA VAL A 37 15.63 3.17 -4.07
C VAL A 37 15.71 2.13 -5.18
N ASP A 38 16.90 1.57 -5.38
CA ASP A 38 17.10 0.49 -6.34
C ASP A 38 16.46 -0.80 -5.82
N GLY A 39 15.68 -1.45 -6.69
CA GLY A 39 15.07 -2.73 -6.37
C GLY A 39 16.04 -3.89 -6.53
N CYS A 40 15.74 -5.01 -5.86
CA CYS A 40 16.49 -6.25 -6.01
C CYS A 40 16.03 -7.07 -7.24
N CYS A 41 14.71 -7.14 -7.47
CA CYS A 41 14.09 -7.95 -8.53
C CYS A 41 13.36 -7.12 -9.62
N THR A 42 13.10 -5.85 -9.32
CA THR A 42 12.51 -4.83 -10.20
C THR A 42 13.40 -3.60 -10.16
N VAL A 43 13.16 -2.60 -11.03
CA VAL A 43 13.96 -1.36 -11.03
C VAL A 43 13.86 -0.65 -9.68
N HIS A 44 12.66 -0.61 -9.09
CA HIS A 44 12.38 -0.01 -7.79
C HIS A 44 11.51 -0.95 -6.94
N PRO A 45 11.61 -0.91 -5.60
CA PRO A 45 10.68 -1.61 -4.71
C PRO A 45 9.25 -1.14 -4.94
N CYS A 46 8.34 -2.08 -5.15
CA CYS A 46 6.94 -1.78 -5.41
C CYS A 46 5.98 -2.85 -4.86
N THR A 47 4.72 -2.46 -4.69
CA THR A 47 3.62 -3.38 -4.36
C THR A 47 2.30 -2.88 -4.95
N VAL A 48 1.32 -3.76 -5.08
CA VAL A 48 -0.06 -3.37 -5.37
C VAL A 48 -0.85 -3.42 -4.08
N VAL A 49 -1.52 -2.31 -3.74
CA VAL A 49 -2.34 -2.17 -2.55
C VAL A 49 -3.82 -2.38 -2.92
N THR A 50 -4.48 -3.26 -2.18
CA THR A 50 -5.92 -3.52 -2.25
C THR A 50 -6.61 -3.17 -0.95
N VAL A 51 -7.96 -3.14 -0.96
CA VAL A 51 -8.77 -3.00 0.25
C VAL A 51 -9.65 -4.23 0.40
N GLU A 52 -9.45 -4.97 1.48
CA GLU A 52 -10.17 -6.21 1.78
C GLU A 52 -10.49 -6.27 3.29
N PRO A 53 -11.62 -6.92 3.67
CA PRO A 53 -11.95 -7.10 5.08
C PRO A 53 -10.95 -8.03 5.77
N ARG A 54 -10.57 -7.70 7.01
CA ARG A 54 -9.73 -8.55 7.85
C ARG A 54 -10.56 -9.29 8.89
N ALA A 55 -10.55 -10.62 8.85
CA ALA A 55 -11.40 -11.45 9.70
C ALA A 55 -11.07 -11.28 11.19
N GLU A 56 -9.78 -11.14 11.52
CA GLU A 56 -9.31 -10.95 12.90
C GLU A 56 -9.76 -9.60 13.50
N ASP A 57 -10.13 -8.64 12.66
CA ASP A 57 -10.58 -7.30 13.05
C ASP A 57 -12.08 -7.10 12.78
N ALA A 58 -12.89 -8.12 13.04
CA ALA A 58 -14.35 -8.08 12.87
C ALA A 58 -14.80 -7.73 11.44
N GLY A 59 -14.01 -8.09 10.43
CA GLY A 59 -14.32 -7.81 9.02
C GLY A 59 -14.13 -6.35 8.62
N ARG A 60 -13.47 -5.53 9.45
CA ARG A 60 -13.15 -4.13 9.10
C ARG A 60 -12.29 -4.09 7.84
N PRO A 61 -12.43 -3.05 7.00
CA PRO A 61 -11.62 -2.93 5.80
C PRO A 61 -10.17 -2.59 6.16
N TRP A 62 -9.22 -3.27 5.54
CA TRP A 62 -7.79 -3.04 5.69
C TRP A 62 -7.15 -2.80 4.33
N PHE A 63 -6.04 -2.07 4.32
CA PHE A 63 -5.12 -2.05 3.20
C PHE A 63 -4.26 -3.31 3.22
N TRP A 64 -4.09 -3.94 2.07
CA TRP A 64 -3.31 -5.15 1.90
C TRP A 64 -2.30 -4.97 0.78
N THR A 65 -1.11 -5.55 0.95
CA THR A 65 -0.13 -5.64 -0.13
C THR A 65 -0.44 -6.83 -1.04
N SER A 66 0.17 -6.85 -2.23
CA SER A 66 0.12 -8.00 -3.16
C SER A 66 0.69 -9.28 -2.55
N TRP A 67 1.49 -9.17 -1.48
CA TRP A 67 2.00 -10.30 -0.70
C TRP A 67 1.06 -10.75 0.43
N ARG A 68 -0.19 -10.28 0.44
CA ARG A 68 -1.20 -10.62 1.45
C ARG A 68 -0.80 -10.23 2.88
N HIS A 69 0.07 -9.23 3.04
CA HIS A 69 0.38 -8.66 4.34
C HIS A 69 -0.60 -7.51 4.64
N PRO A 70 -1.25 -7.51 5.82
CA PRO A 70 -2.06 -6.38 6.25
C PRO A 70 -1.15 -5.18 6.53
N VAL A 71 -1.51 -4.01 6.02
CA VAL A 71 -0.72 -2.78 6.18
C VAL A 71 -1.24 -1.96 7.36
N ALA A 72 -2.51 -1.57 7.27
CA ALA A 72 -3.23 -0.86 8.33
C ALA A 72 -4.74 -0.91 8.01
N GLU A 73 -5.58 -0.61 9.00
CA GLU A 73 -7.00 -0.38 8.75
C GLU A 73 -7.21 0.74 7.73
N ALA A 74 -8.20 0.57 6.85
CA ALA A 74 -8.33 1.38 5.64
C ALA A 74 -8.73 2.85 5.89
N ASP A 75 -9.13 3.20 7.12
CA ASP A 75 -9.37 4.59 7.55
C ASP A 75 -8.14 5.23 8.22
N ARG A 76 -7.06 4.46 8.44
CA ARG A 76 -5.80 4.91 9.07
C ARG A 76 -4.71 5.19 8.02
N VAL A 77 -4.98 6.14 7.13
CA VAL A 77 -4.13 6.45 5.96
C VAL A 77 -2.69 6.81 6.35
N ALA A 78 -2.48 7.58 7.41
CA ALA A 78 -1.14 7.97 7.87
C ALA A 78 -0.30 6.76 8.30
N ASP A 79 -0.91 5.81 9.02
CA ASP A 79 -0.25 4.59 9.47
C ASP A 79 0.09 3.70 8.26
N ALA A 80 -0.82 3.62 7.29
CA ALA A 80 -0.59 2.89 6.03
C ALA A 80 0.60 3.46 5.23
N VAL A 81 0.72 4.79 5.17
CA VAL A 81 1.83 5.47 4.49
C VAL A 81 3.15 5.17 5.18
N LEU A 82 3.20 5.23 6.51
CA LEU A 82 4.42 4.91 7.27
C LEU A 82 4.86 3.47 7.04
N ALA A 83 3.90 2.53 7.12
CA ALA A 83 4.14 1.11 6.88
C ALA A 83 4.67 0.85 5.45
N LEU A 84 4.04 1.43 4.43
CA LEU A 84 4.46 1.28 3.03
C LEU A 84 5.82 1.90 2.76
N LYS A 85 6.14 3.04 3.39
CA LYS A 85 7.48 3.64 3.28
C LYS A 85 8.56 2.72 3.86
N GLY A 86 8.31 2.09 5.00
CA GLY A 86 9.24 1.12 5.59
C GLY A 86 9.38 -0.13 4.73
N LEU A 87 8.27 -0.67 4.23
CA LEU A 87 8.28 -1.86 3.39
C LEU A 87 9.04 -1.67 2.07
N LEU A 88 8.97 -0.46 1.49
CA LEU A 88 9.55 -0.13 0.19
C LEU A 88 10.86 0.67 0.31
N ASP A 89 11.57 0.57 1.44
CA ASP A 89 12.83 1.28 1.69
C ASP A 89 14.07 0.61 1.06
N GLY A 90 13.90 -0.56 0.44
CA GLY A 90 14.96 -1.35 -0.20
C GLY A 90 15.67 -2.35 0.72
N THR A 91 15.32 -2.38 2.00
CA THR A 91 15.85 -3.37 2.94
C THR A 91 15.10 -4.70 2.75
N PRO A 92 15.79 -5.80 2.36
CA PRO A 92 15.14 -7.10 2.22
C PRO A 92 14.66 -7.64 3.57
N GLY A 93 13.46 -8.23 3.60
CA GLY A 93 12.95 -8.91 4.79
C GLY A 93 12.36 -8.00 5.86
N THR A 94 12.10 -6.73 5.56
CA THR A 94 11.37 -5.82 6.46
C THR A 94 9.98 -6.37 6.74
N ALA A 95 9.72 -6.73 8.01
CA ALA A 95 8.41 -7.13 8.48
C ALA A 95 7.54 -5.89 8.77
N LEU A 96 6.24 -6.01 8.47
CA LEU A 96 5.21 -5.05 8.86
C LEU A 96 4.67 -5.36 10.26
#